data_AF-A0A971U355-F1
#
_entry.id   AF-A0A971U355-F1
#
_cell.length_a   1.000
_cell.length_b   1.000
_cell.length_c   1.000
_cell.angle_alpha   90.00
_cell.angle_beta   90.00
_cell.angle_gamma   90.00
#
_symmetry.space_group_name_H-M   'P 1'
#
loop_
_entity.id
_entity.type
_entity.pdbx_description
1 polymer ?
#
loop_
_entity_poly.entity_id
_entity_poly.type
_entity_poly.pdbx_seq_one_letter_code
_entity_poly.pdbx_strand_id
1 'polypeptide(L)'
;MATSVTTRKRAITNEQAAYWARLGPLGWLSEILKYLLLIVLAVTFMLPFIWMFSSALKDSSQVFSVPPIWIPRPALWQNFYESWTAWPFNLWLYNTVIKYAIPATVGTVVSSAIAAYGFARLEWRLRDI
;
A
#
# COMPACT_ATOMS: atom_id res chain seq x y z
N MET A 1 -31.38 11.57 -6.66
CA MET A 1 -29.97 11.52 -6.19
C MET A 1 -29.11 10.44 -6.89
N ALA A 2 -29.68 9.36 -7.45
CA ALA A 2 -28.94 8.32 -8.19
C ALA A 2 -28.49 8.69 -9.63
N THR A 3 -29.04 9.77 -10.21
CA THR A 3 -28.81 10.19 -11.60
C THR A 3 -27.51 10.96 -11.83
N SER A 4 -26.91 11.58 -10.79
CA SER A 4 -25.68 12.38 -10.93
C SER A 4 -24.40 11.53 -10.96
N VAL A 5 -24.37 10.44 -10.19
CA VAL A 5 -23.21 9.53 -10.12
C VAL A 5 -23.02 8.76 -11.42
N THR A 6 -24.12 8.29 -12.03
CA THR A 6 -24.11 7.59 -13.32
C THR A 6 -23.68 8.49 -14.47
N THR A 7 -24.11 9.75 -14.45
CA THR A 7 -23.72 10.75 -15.46
C THR A 7 -22.24 11.09 -15.37
N ARG A 8 -21.69 11.26 -14.15
CA ARG A 8 -20.27 11.56 -13.94
C ARG A 8 -19.35 10.39 -14.30
N LYS A 9 -19.72 9.15 -13.91
CA LYS A 9 -18.96 7.96 -14.31
C LYS A 9 -18.89 7.83 -15.83
N ARG A 10 -20.04 8.02 -16.52
CA ARG A 10 -20.10 8.02 -18.00
C ARG A 10 -19.21 9.09 -18.63
N ALA A 11 -19.18 10.30 -18.05
CA ALA A 11 -18.33 11.37 -18.57
C ALA A 11 -16.83 11.01 -18.51
N ILE A 12 -16.37 10.44 -17.39
CA ILE A 12 -14.96 10.03 -17.22
C ILE A 12 -14.58 8.91 -18.20
N THR A 13 -15.42 7.87 -18.35
CA THR A 13 -15.14 6.80 -19.32
C THR A 13 -15.15 7.30 -20.76
N ASN A 14 -16.02 8.25 -21.09
CA ASN A 14 -16.08 8.84 -22.42
C ASN A 14 -14.85 9.70 -22.74
N GLU A 15 -14.33 10.45 -21.76
CA GLU A 15 -13.08 11.20 -21.92
C GLU A 15 -11.87 10.29 -22.07
N GLN A 16 -11.81 9.20 -21.29
CA GLN A 16 -10.76 8.18 -21.44
C GLN A 16 -10.83 7.50 -22.81
N ALA A 17 -12.01 7.08 -23.26
CA ALA A 17 -12.19 6.49 -24.58
C ALA A 17 -11.81 7.45 -25.71
N ALA A 18 -12.17 8.74 -25.57
CA ALA A 18 -11.78 9.79 -26.52
C ALA A 18 -10.28 10.07 -26.50
N TYR A 19 -9.61 9.95 -25.35
CA TYR A 19 -8.16 10.03 -25.24
C TYR A 19 -7.48 8.90 -26.04
N TRP A 20 -7.86 7.63 -25.79
CA TRP A 20 -7.29 6.48 -26.49
C TRP A 20 -7.55 6.51 -28.01
N ALA A 21 -8.71 7.01 -28.43
CA ALA A 21 -9.07 7.16 -29.84
C ALA A 21 -8.27 8.25 -30.59
N ARG A 22 -7.67 9.20 -29.86
CA ARG A 22 -6.89 10.32 -30.42
C ARG A 22 -5.39 10.09 -30.40
N LEU A 23 -4.91 8.99 -29.81
CA LEU A 23 -3.49 8.67 -29.75
C LEU A 23 -3.02 8.10 -31.10
N GLY A 24 -2.11 8.83 -31.76
CA GLY A 24 -1.32 8.29 -32.87
C GLY A 24 -0.25 7.30 -32.39
N PRO A 25 0.55 6.71 -33.29
CA PRO A 25 1.54 5.69 -32.96
C PRO A 25 2.59 6.16 -31.93
N LEU A 26 3.01 7.44 -31.97
CA LEU A 26 3.90 8.02 -30.96
C LEU A 26 3.23 8.15 -29.58
N GLY A 27 1.92 8.39 -29.54
CA GLY A 27 1.14 8.46 -28.30
C GLY A 27 1.08 7.11 -27.60
N TRP A 28 0.77 6.05 -28.36
CA TRP A 28 0.78 4.66 -27.87
C TRP A 28 2.14 4.23 -27.35
N LEU A 29 3.23 4.60 -28.04
CA LEU A 29 4.59 4.30 -27.56
C LEU A 29 4.87 4.94 -26.20
N SER A 30 4.48 6.20 -26.01
CA SER A 30 4.67 6.90 -24.73
C SER A 30 3.91 6.25 -23.58
N GLU A 31 2.69 5.76 -23.82
CA GLU A 31 1.88 5.05 -22.83
C GLU A 31 2.50 3.70 -22.48
N ILE A 32 2.91 2.92 -23.48
CA ILE A 32 3.60 1.64 -23.26
C ILE A 32 4.86 1.84 -22.43
N LEU A 33 5.66 2.87 -22.72
CA LEU A 33 6.87 3.18 -21.96
C LEU A 33 6.56 3.57 -20.51
N LYS A 34 5.49 4.36 -20.26
CA LYS A 34 5.04 4.69 -18.90
C LYS A 34 4.65 3.44 -18.12
N TYR A 35 3.82 2.57 -18.71
CA TYR A 35 3.40 1.33 -18.05
C TYR A 35 4.57 0.39 -17.83
N LEU A 36 5.49 0.27 -18.79
CA LEU A 36 6.70 -0.55 -18.64
C LEU A 36 7.57 -0.03 -17.50
N LEU A 37 7.80 1.28 -17.41
CA LEU A 37 8.52 1.90 -16.30
C LEU A 37 7.85 1.61 -14.95
N LEU A 38 6.53 1.79 -14.87
CA LEU A 38 5.75 1.51 -13.65
C LEU A 38 5.84 0.03 -13.24
N ILE A 39 5.79 -0.90 -14.20
CA ILE A 39 5.93 -2.34 -13.94
C ILE A 39 7.33 -2.65 -13.42
N VAL A 40 8.38 -2.12 -14.04
CA VAL A 40 9.76 -2.34 -13.58
C VAL A 40 9.93 -1.82 -12.16
N LEU A 41 9.45 -0.60 -11.87
CA LEU A 41 9.50 -0.03 -10.52
C LEU A 41 8.72 -0.89 -9.52
N ALA A 42 7.50 -1.33 -9.87
CA ALA A 42 6.69 -2.19 -9.03
C ALA A 42 7.41 -3.51 -8.71
N VAL A 43 7.99 -4.17 -9.71
CA VAL A 43 8.77 -5.41 -9.51
C VAL A 43 9.96 -5.17 -8.60
N THR A 44 10.71 -4.08 -8.80
CA THR A 44 11.84 -3.73 -7.93
C THR A 44 11.40 -3.52 -6.48
N PHE A 45 10.28 -2.85 -6.25
CA PHE A 45 9.72 -2.70 -4.90
C PHE A 45 9.19 -4.02 -4.31
N MET A 46 8.78 -4.98 -5.14
CA MET A 46 8.37 -6.31 -4.69
C MET A 46 9.54 -7.24 -4.31
N LEU A 47 10.74 -7.02 -4.85
CA LEU A 47 11.92 -7.84 -4.55
C LEU A 47 12.18 -8.07 -3.05
N PRO A 48 12.22 -7.05 -2.18
CA PRO A 48 12.43 -7.27 -0.74
C PRO A 48 11.32 -8.12 -0.11
N PHE A 49 10.07 -7.98 -0.56
CA PHE A 49 8.96 -8.80 -0.06
C PHE A 49 9.06 -10.26 -0.50
N ILE A 50 9.45 -10.50 -1.76
CA ILE A 50 9.69 -11.85 -2.29
C ILE A 50 10.83 -12.52 -1.52
N TRP A 51 11.92 -11.77 -1.28
CA TRP A 51 13.04 -12.25 -0.49
C TRP A 51 12.66 -12.55 0.96
N MET A 52 11.89 -11.66 1.59
CA MET A 52 11.40 -11.82 2.97
C MET A 52 10.51 -13.07 3.09
N PHE A 53 9.58 -13.24 2.16
CA PHE A 53 8.70 -14.42 2.14
C PHE A 53 9.49 -15.70 1.92
N SER A 54 10.37 -15.75 0.91
CA SER A 54 11.25 -16.89 0.67
C SER A 54 12.09 -17.25 1.89
N SER A 55 12.68 -16.24 2.55
CA SER A 55 13.55 -16.45 3.71
C SER A 55 12.80 -16.88 4.98
N ALA A 56 11.53 -16.49 5.14
CA ALA A 56 10.69 -16.96 6.23
C ALA A 56 10.44 -18.49 6.18
N LEU A 57 10.47 -19.09 4.97
CA LEU A 57 10.29 -20.52 4.77
C LEU A 57 11.60 -21.33 4.73
N LYS A 58 12.77 -20.68 4.88
CA LYS A 58 14.08 -21.34 4.86
C LYS A 58 14.43 -21.92 6.23
N ASP A 59 15.24 -22.96 6.24
CA ASP A 59 15.97 -23.40 7.42
C ASP A 59 17.13 -22.44 7.75
N SER A 60 17.59 -22.40 9.00
CA SER A 60 18.71 -21.55 9.43
C SER A 60 19.97 -21.78 8.59
N SER A 61 20.25 -23.03 8.20
CA SER A 61 21.39 -23.36 7.33
C SER A 61 21.26 -22.77 5.92
N GLN A 62 20.04 -22.62 5.39
CA GLN A 62 19.76 -22.09 4.06
C GLN A 62 19.80 -20.56 4.02
N VAL A 63 19.48 -19.90 5.12
CA VAL A 63 19.50 -18.43 5.21
C VAL A 63 20.93 -17.88 5.07
N PHE A 64 21.92 -18.57 5.62
CA PHE A 64 23.34 -18.16 5.59
C PHE A 64 24.15 -18.78 4.44
N SER A 65 23.49 -19.48 3.52
CA SER A 65 24.17 -20.13 2.39
C SER A 65 24.61 -19.15 1.30
N VAL A 66 25.77 -19.41 0.69
CA VAL A 66 26.33 -18.66 -0.45
C VAL A 66 26.53 -19.63 -1.62
N PRO A 67 25.91 -19.41 -2.80
CA PRO A 67 25.05 -18.27 -3.17
C PRO A 67 23.68 -18.30 -2.48
N PRO A 68 23.01 -17.13 -2.31
CA PRO A 68 21.71 -17.07 -1.66
C PRO A 68 20.64 -17.90 -2.38
N ILE A 69 19.96 -18.78 -1.64
CA ILE A 69 18.89 -19.62 -2.19
C ILE A 69 17.61 -18.79 -2.33
N TRP A 70 17.08 -18.65 -3.56
CA TRP A 70 15.85 -17.88 -3.81
C TRP A 70 14.57 -18.67 -3.57
N ILE A 71 14.59 -19.99 -3.78
CA ILE A 71 13.43 -20.88 -3.61
C ILE A 71 13.79 -21.90 -2.53
N PRO A 72 13.13 -21.89 -1.36
CA PRO A 72 13.43 -22.80 -0.26
C PRO A 72 13.14 -24.25 -0.64
N ARG A 73 14.02 -25.17 -0.25
CA ARG A 73 13.89 -26.62 -0.50
C ARG A 73 14.48 -27.39 0.68
N PRO A 74 13.70 -27.94 1.61
CA PRO A 74 12.24 -27.93 1.70
C PRO A 74 11.69 -26.55 2.12
N ALA A 75 10.41 -26.30 1.82
CA ALA A 75 9.70 -25.11 2.29
C ALA A 75 9.11 -25.38 3.69
N LEU A 76 9.64 -24.71 4.72
CA LEU A 76 9.27 -24.92 6.13
C LEU A 76 8.16 -23.98 6.57
N TRP A 77 6.91 -24.38 6.36
CA TRP A 77 5.74 -23.63 6.83
C TRP A 77 5.59 -23.62 8.35
N GLN A 78 6.15 -24.62 9.02
CA GLN A 78 6.15 -24.75 10.47
C GLN A 78 6.81 -23.56 11.18
N ASN A 79 7.77 -22.90 10.51
CA ASN A 79 8.43 -21.68 11.00
C ASN A 79 7.45 -20.59 11.42
N PHE A 80 6.30 -20.45 10.72
CA PHE A 80 5.28 -19.48 11.08
C PHE A 80 4.61 -19.81 12.40
N TYR A 81 4.24 -21.07 12.61
CA TYR A 81 3.60 -21.52 13.85
C TYR A 81 4.56 -21.43 15.03
N GLU A 82 5.79 -21.92 14.84
CA GLU A 82 6.84 -21.88 15.87
C GLU A 82 7.18 -20.43 16.25
N SER A 83 7.38 -19.54 15.27
CA SER A 83 7.66 -18.12 15.56
C SER A 83 6.50 -17.42 16.26
N TRP A 84 5.25 -17.76 15.89
CA TRP A 84 4.04 -17.16 16.49
C TRP A 84 3.82 -17.61 17.94
N THR A 85 4.21 -18.84 18.27
CA THR A 85 4.00 -19.44 19.59
C THR A 85 5.22 -19.32 20.51
N ALA A 86 6.42 -19.11 19.96
CA ALA A 86 7.66 -18.92 20.72
C ALA A 86 7.64 -17.64 21.58
N TRP A 87 6.84 -16.65 21.18
CA TRP A 87 6.70 -15.38 21.89
C TRP A 87 5.23 -15.05 22.09
N PRO A 88 4.87 -14.15 23.04
CA PRO A 88 3.50 -13.73 23.25
C PRO A 88 3.02 -12.78 22.12
N PHE A 89 3.07 -13.23 20.87
CA PHE A 89 2.79 -12.42 19.68
C PHE A 89 1.35 -11.91 19.68
N ASN A 90 0.40 -12.73 20.13
CA ASN A 90 -1.01 -12.32 20.31
C ASN A 90 -1.13 -11.11 21.24
N LEU A 91 -0.34 -11.06 22.32
CA LEU A 91 -0.35 -9.93 23.25
C LEU A 91 0.25 -8.68 22.61
N TRP A 92 1.34 -8.81 21.86
CA TRP A 92 1.95 -7.70 21.13
C TRP A 92 1.04 -7.14 20.04
N LEU A 93 0.37 -8.02 19.30
CA LEU A 93 -0.63 -7.65 18.30
C LEU A 93 -1.80 -6.91 18.95
N TYR A 94 -2.33 -7.43 20.05
CA TYR A 94 -3.41 -6.80 20.81
C TYR A 94 -3.01 -5.41 21.32
N ASN A 95 -1.84 -5.30 21.96
CA ASN A 95 -1.34 -4.01 22.45
C ASN A 95 -1.17 -3.00 21.30
N THR A 96 -0.63 -3.43 20.17
CA THR A 96 -0.37 -2.54 19.04
C THR A 96 -1.65 -2.10 18.35
N VAL A 97 -2.54 -3.04 18.03
CA VAL A 97 -3.76 -2.73 17.26
C VAL A 97 -4.81 -2.07 18.16
N ILE A 98 -5.14 -2.71 19.28
CA ILE A 98 -6.28 -2.31 20.12
C ILE A 98 -5.92 -1.18 21.06
N LYS A 99 -4.77 -1.25 21.74
CA LYS A 99 -4.41 -0.21 22.74
C LYS A 99 -3.78 1.02 22.11
N TYR A 100 -3.07 0.88 20.99
CA TYR A 100 -2.32 1.98 20.39
C TYR A 100 -2.94 2.49 19.08
N ALA A 101 -2.93 1.68 18.02
CA ALA A 101 -3.25 2.14 16.67
C ALA A 101 -4.69 2.68 16.55
N ILE A 102 -5.67 1.98 17.12
CA ILE A 102 -7.07 2.43 17.08
C ILE A 102 -7.26 3.75 17.86
N PRO A 103 -6.92 3.85 19.15
CA PRO A 103 -7.08 5.10 19.89
C PRO A 103 -6.29 6.26 19.29
N ALA A 104 -5.05 6.01 18.84
CA ALA A 104 -4.21 7.03 18.21
C ALA A 104 -4.86 7.55 16.92
N THR A 105 -5.33 6.66 16.03
CA THR A 105 -5.99 7.06 14.78
C THR A 105 -7.26 7.86 15.06
N VAL A 106 -8.12 7.39 15.98
CA VAL A 106 -9.35 8.11 16.34
C VAL A 106 -9.02 9.48 16.92
N GLY A 107 -8.06 9.56 17.84
CA GLY A 107 -7.59 10.81 18.43
C GLY A 107 -7.07 11.77 17.35
N THR A 108 -6.18 11.31 16.48
CA THR A 108 -5.62 12.12 15.39
C THR A 108 -6.70 12.61 14.43
N VAL A 109 -7.64 11.76 14.02
CA VAL A 109 -8.73 12.16 13.12
C VAL A 109 -9.63 13.20 13.78
N VAL A 110 -10.04 13.00 15.03
CA VAL A 110 -10.90 13.96 15.75
C VAL A 110 -10.16 15.28 15.94
N SER A 111 -8.92 15.25 16.42
CA SER A 111 -8.12 16.45 16.64
C SER A 111 -7.86 17.23 15.35
N SER A 112 -7.47 16.53 14.28
CA SER A 112 -7.22 17.17 12.98
C SER A 112 -8.50 17.72 12.36
N ALA A 113 -9.65 17.05 12.52
CA ALA A 113 -10.93 17.53 12.04
C ALA A 113 -11.36 18.83 12.75
N ILE A 114 -11.21 18.91 14.08
CA ILE A 114 -11.54 20.12 14.85
C ILE A 114 -10.62 21.27 14.43
N ALA A 115 -9.32 21.02 14.32
CA ALA A 115 -8.36 22.01 13.87
C ALA A 115 -8.71 22.52 12.45
N ALA A 116 -8.92 21.60 11.50
CA ALA A 116 -9.29 21.92 10.13
C ALA A 116 -10.61 22.70 10.05
N TYR A 117 -11.61 22.39 10.87
CA TYR A 117 -12.86 23.14 10.94
C TYR A 117 -12.63 24.58 11.42
N GLY A 118 -11.79 24.78 12.43
CA GLY A 118 -11.39 26.10 12.91
C GLY A 118 -10.74 26.96 11.82
N PHE A 119 -9.86 26.37 11.01
CA PHE A 119 -9.25 27.06 9.87
C PHE A 119 -10.23 27.29 8.71
N ALA A 120 -11.11 26.33 8.40
CA ALA A 120 -11.97 26.40 7.22
C ALA A 120 -13.24 27.24 7.41
N ARG A 121 -13.75 27.38 8.65
CA ARG A 121 -15.08 27.95 8.91
C ARG A 121 -15.12 29.09 9.92
N LEU A 122 -14.12 29.23 10.79
CA LEU A 122 -14.09 30.31 11.78
C LEU A 122 -13.17 31.43 11.33
N GLU A 123 -13.58 32.68 11.53
CA GLU A 123 -12.75 33.87 11.31
C GLU A 123 -12.08 34.25 12.64
N TRP A 124 -10.75 34.36 12.64
CA TRP A 124 -9.97 34.77 13.81
C TRP A 124 -8.71 35.54 13.40
N ARG A 125 -8.21 36.39 14.29
CA ARG A 125 -7.08 37.28 14.02
C ARG A 125 -5.81 36.44 13.82
N LEU A 126 -5.14 36.62 12.67
CA LEU A 126 -3.96 35.87 12.17
C LEU A 126 -4.23 34.58 11.36
N ARG A 127 -5.48 34.24 11.01
CA ARG A 127 -5.77 33.04 10.21
C ARG A 127 -5.14 33.04 8.81
N ASP A 128 -5.16 34.19 8.14
CA ASP A 128 -4.82 34.35 6.71
C ASP A 128 -3.55 35.21 6.50
N ILE A 129 -2.71 35.36 7.54
CA ILE A 129 -1.49 36.16 7.50
C ILE A 129 -0.27 35.26 7.32
#